data_AF-A0A3D0RRG5-F1
#
_entry.id   AF-A0A3D0RRG5-F1
#
_cell.length_a   1.000
_cell.length_b   1.000
_cell.length_c   1.000
_cell.angle_alpha   90.00
_cell.angle_beta   90.00
_cell.angle_gamma   90.00
#
_symmetry.space_group_name_H-M   'P 1'
#
loop_
_entity.id
_entity.type
_entity.pdbx_description
1 polymer ?
#
loop_
_entity_poly.entity_id
_entity_poly.type
_entity_poly.pdbx_seq_one_letter_code
_entity_poly.pdbx_strand_id
1 'polypeptide(L)'
;MSPLNLNNVVEFIQANIGEFHYRRGASLQSLKLTDVLKKKNPYLFKAKNINNANDLVKLFLNAHLSSQEETIFGEFLEKLAIFVCGQVYGGRKSSAEGIDLEFQKDNVVYIVSVKSGPNWGNSNQVKRMVENFKQAKRILRTGNSNITVQAINGCCSG
;
A
#
# COMPACT_ATOMS: atom_id res chain seq x y z
N MET A 1 -0.34 -10.58 -23.99
CA MET A 1 -0.32 -9.33 -23.21
C MET A 1 -1.03 -8.28 -24.03
N SER A 2 -2.07 -7.67 -23.48
CA SER A 2 -2.79 -6.61 -24.20
C SER A 2 -2.01 -5.29 -24.11
N PRO A 3 -1.91 -4.49 -25.18
CA PRO A 3 -1.35 -3.15 -25.10
C PRO A 3 -2.12 -2.30 -24.09
N LEU A 4 -1.40 -1.62 -23.19
CA LEU A 4 -2.01 -0.73 -22.21
C LEU A 4 -2.36 0.61 -22.86
N ASN A 5 -3.63 1.02 -22.79
CA ASN A 5 -4.04 2.36 -23.18
C ASN A 5 -3.80 3.33 -22.01
N LEU A 6 -2.87 4.27 -22.17
CA LEU A 6 -2.53 5.24 -21.14
C LEU A 6 -3.67 6.22 -20.83
N ASN A 7 -4.58 6.49 -21.77
CA ASN A 7 -5.73 7.35 -21.51
C ASN A 7 -6.64 6.73 -20.44
N ASN A 8 -6.88 5.41 -20.52
CA ASN A 8 -7.64 4.69 -19.51
C ASN A 8 -6.97 4.77 -18.12
N VAL A 9 -5.63 4.78 -18.08
CA VAL A 9 -4.87 4.93 -16.82
C VAL A 9 -5.02 6.35 -16.27
N VAL A 10 -4.92 7.37 -17.12
CA VAL A 10 -5.12 8.77 -16.73
C VAL A 10 -6.53 8.98 -16.17
N GLU A 11 -7.56 8.49 -16.87
CA GLU A 11 -8.95 8.56 -16.43
C GLU A 11 -9.17 7.86 -15.09
N PHE A 12 -8.61 6.66 -14.92
CA PHE A 12 -8.66 5.94 -13.64
C PHE A 12 -8.02 6.74 -12.51
N ILE A 13 -6.83 7.31 -12.74
CA ILE A 13 -6.14 8.14 -11.74
C ILE A 13 -6.99 9.36 -11.39
N GLN A 14 -7.48 10.11 -12.39
CA GLN A 14 -8.29 11.30 -12.18
C GLN A 14 -9.56 11.01 -11.38
N ALA A 15 -10.24 9.90 -11.67
CA ALA A 15 -11.45 9.50 -10.96
C ALA A 15 -11.21 9.11 -9.49
N ASN A 16 -10.02 8.62 -9.15
CA ASN A 16 -9.74 8.05 -7.82
C ASN A 16 -8.85 8.94 -6.93
N ILE A 17 -8.04 9.84 -7.49
CA ILE A 17 -7.10 10.66 -6.72
C ILE A 17 -7.80 11.68 -5.80
N GLY A 18 -9.03 12.08 -6.13
CA GLY A 18 -9.83 12.96 -5.27
C GLY A 18 -10.08 12.37 -3.87
N GLU A 19 -10.22 11.05 -3.77
CA GLU A 19 -10.40 10.34 -2.49
C GLU A 19 -9.19 10.55 -1.57
N PHE A 20 -7.97 10.59 -2.12
CA PHE A 20 -6.75 10.84 -1.35
C PHE A 20 -6.81 12.21 -0.67
N HIS A 21 -7.15 13.26 -1.42
CA HIS A 21 -7.24 14.62 -0.89
C HIS A 21 -8.36 14.75 0.16
N TYR A 22 -9.51 14.13 -0.10
CA TYR A 22 -10.62 14.11 0.85
C TYR A 22 -10.25 13.43 2.18
N ARG A 23 -9.71 12.20 2.13
CA ARG A 23 -9.34 11.45 3.34
C ARG A 23 -8.25 12.16 4.13
N ARG A 24 -7.29 12.79 3.44
CA ARG A 24 -6.26 13.63 4.06
C ARG A 24 -6.87 14.80 4.85
N GLY A 25 -7.87 15.49 4.28
CA GLY A 25 -8.57 16.58 4.96
C GLY A 25 -9.44 16.10 6.14
N ALA A 26 -10.24 15.06 5.92
CA ALA A 26 -11.13 14.48 6.94
C ALA A 26 -10.36 13.98 8.18
N SER A 27 -9.16 13.46 7.95
CA SER A 27 -8.24 13.05 9.00
C SER A 27 -7.81 14.19 9.94
N LEU A 28 -7.58 15.38 9.39
CA LEU A 28 -7.27 16.56 10.21
C LEU A 28 -8.48 17.04 10.99
N GLN A 29 -9.66 17.01 10.37
CA GLN A 29 -10.92 17.43 11.01
C GLN A 29 -11.29 16.55 12.20
N SER A 30 -10.96 15.26 12.16
CA SER A 30 -11.22 14.31 13.24
C SER A 30 -10.07 14.20 14.25
N LEU A 31 -8.94 14.87 14.02
CA LEU A 31 -7.75 14.79 14.88
C LEU A 31 -7.98 15.49 16.21
N LYS A 32 -7.78 14.75 17.31
CA LYS A 32 -7.78 15.32 18.66
C LYS A 32 -6.36 15.54 19.15
N LEU A 33 -6.13 16.66 19.82
CA LEU A 33 -4.84 16.99 20.43
C LEU A 33 -4.34 15.87 21.36
N THR A 34 -5.25 15.28 22.15
CA THR A 34 -4.95 14.18 23.06
C THR A 34 -4.42 12.94 22.36
N ASP A 35 -4.86 12.65 21.13
CA ASP A 35 -4.39 11.49 20.36
C ASP A 35 -2.96 11.68 19.86
N VAL A 36 -2.55 12.92 19.60
CA VAL A 36 -1.19 13.22 19.15
C VAL A 36 -0.22 13.28 20.33
N LEU A 37 -0.64 13.88 21.45
CA LEU A 37 0.18 13.98 22.66
C LEU A 37 0.55 12.59 23.23
N LYS A 38 -0.36 11.61 23.19
CA LYS A 38 -0.10 10.25 23.67
C LYS A 38 0.99 9.51 22.90
N LYS A 39 1.21 9.86 21.62
CA LYS A 39 2.09 9.09 20.71
C LYS A 39 3.55 9.54 20.76
N LYS A 40 3.90 10.57 21.53
CA LYS A 40 5.22 11.21 21.46
C LYS A 40 5.83 11.38 22.84
N ASN A 41 7.16 11.22 22.91
CA ASN A 41 7.92 11.44 24.11
C ASN A 41 8.20 12.96 24.29
N PRO A 42 7.72 13.60 25.37
CA PRO A 42 7.94 15.03 25.61
C PRO A 42 9.41 15.45 25.60
N TYR A 43 10.33 14.57 26.01
CA TYR A 43 11.78 14.86 26.00
C TYR A 43 12.32 15.08 24.58
N LEU A 44 11.70 14.48 23.56
CA LEU A 44 12.11 14.69 22.16
C LEU A 44 11.81 16.11 21.68
N PHE A 45 10.81 16.80 22.24
CA PHE A 45 10.54 18.21 21.88
C PHE A 45 11.63 19.13 22.42
N LYS A 46 12.08 18.87 23.66
CA LYS A 46 13.22 19.59 24.25
C LYS A 46 14.51 19.32 23.48
N ALA A 47 14.77 18.07 23.12
CA ALA A 47 15.93 17.70 22.29
C ALA A 47 15.91 18.34 20.89
N LYS A 48 14.72 18.57 20.33
CA LYS A 48 14.52 19.28 19.05
C LYS A 48 14.46 20.80 19.17
N ASN A 49 14.73 21.36 20.36
CA ASN A 49 14.71 22.80 20.64
C ASN A 49 13.39 23.49 20.24
N ILE A 50 12.25 22.84 20.50
CA ILE A 50 10.93 23.40 20.22
C ILE A 50 10.52 24.30 21.39
N ASN A 51 10.53 25.61 21.13
CA ASN A 51 10.37 26.63 22.19
C ASN A 51 9.03 27.37 22.15
N ASN A 52 8.16 27.09 21.19
CA ASN A 52 6.85 27.72 21.09
C ASN A 52 5.75 26.73 20.66
N ALA A 53 4.50 27.09 20.95
CA ALA A 53 3.34 26.25 20.68
C ALA A 53 3.06 26.07 19.17
N ASN A 54 3.38 27.07 18.33
CA ASN A 54 3.14 26.99 16.89
C ASN A 54 3.98 25.87 16.26
N ASP A 55 5.27 25.83 16.56
CA ASP A 55 6.20 24.81 16.07
C ASP A 55 5.80 23.42 16.56
N LEU A 56 5.35 23.31 17.81
CA LEU A 56 4.88 22.05 18.37
C LEU A 56 3.63 21.53 17.63
N VAL A 57 2.63 22.40 17.41
CA VAL A 57 1.42 22.05 16.67
C VAL A 57 1.74 21.70 15.22
N LYS A 58 2.58 22.47 14.54
CA LYS A 58 2.99 22.20 13.16
C LYS A 58 3.71 20.85 13.04
N LEU A 59 4.62 20.54 13.97
CA LEU A 59 5.30 19.24 14.02
C LEU A 59 4.28 18.09 14.12
N PHE A 60 3.28 18.24 14.99
CA PHE A 60 2.23 17.25 15.20
C PHE A 60 1.37 17.02 13.96
N LEU A 61 0.87 18.09 13.36
CA LEU A 61 0.03 18.00 12.16
C LEU A 61 0.81 17.39 10.98
N ASN A 62 2.06 17.82 10.76
CA ASN A 62 2.90 17.28 9.70
C ASN A 62 3.19 15.80 9.90
N ALA A 63 3.54 15.38 11.13
CA ALA A 63 3.80 13.97 11.41
C ALA A 63 2.56 13.10 11.25
N HIS A 64 1.39 13.61 11.66
CA HIS A 64 0.11 12.93 11.49
C HIS A 64 -0.23 12.76 10.00
N LEU A 65 -0.16 13.85 9.23
CA LEU A 65 -0.41 13.83 7.79
C LEU A 65 0.52 12.86 7.06
N SER A 66 1.83 12.97 7.28
CA SER A 66 2.82 12.10 6.63
C SER A 66 2.55 10.62 6.88
N SER A 67 2.19 10.24 8.12
CA SER A 67 1.89 8.83 8.44
C SER A 67 0.63 8.31 7.74
N GLN A 68 -0.36 9.17 7.52
CA GLN A 68 -1.60 8.78 6.85
C GLN A 68 -1.50 8.80 5.34
N GLU A 69 -0.76 9.76 4.79
CA GLU A 69 -0.51 9.86 3.35
C GLU A 69 0.07 8.54 2.82
N GLU A 70 1.04 7.95 3.51
CA GLU A 70 1.60 6.64 3.13
C GLU A 70 0.55 5.53 3.07
N THR A 71 -0.36 5.47 4.05
CA THR A 71 -1.40 4.45 4.09
C THR A 71 -2.41 4.64 2.96
N ILE A 72 -2.94 5.86 2.82
CA ILE A 72 -3.95 6.19 1.80
C ILE A 72 -3.35 6.02 0.40
N PHE A 73 -2.10 6.44 0.21
CA PHE A 73 -1.40 6.31 -1.07
C PHE A 73 -1.06 4.86 -1.39
N GLY A 74 -0.67 4.05 -0.40
CA GLY A 74 -0.47 2.61 -0.56
C GLY A 74 -1.74 1.91 -1.06
N GLU A 75 -2.90 2.21 -0.47
CA GLU A 75 -4.19 1.70 -0.93
C GLU A 75 -4.53 2.16 -2.36
N PHE A 76 -4.22 3.40 -2.71
CA PHE A 76 -4.40 3.92 -4.06
C PHE A 76 -3.52 3.16 -5.08
N LEU A 77 -2.24 2.92 -4.76
CA LEU A 77 -1.33 2.17 -5.61
C LEU A 77 -1.78 0.72 -5.79
N GLU A 78 -2.33 0.08 -4.76
CA GLU A 78 -2.94 -1.25 -4.85
C GLU A 78 -4.08 -1.24 -5.88
N LYS A 79 -5.04 -0.30 -5.76
CA LYS A 79 -6.16 -0.16 -6.70
C LYS A 79 -5.67 0.05 -8.14
N LEU A 80 -4.68 0.92 -8.33
CA LEU A 80 -4.08 1.20 -9.63
C LEU A 80 -3.38 -0.03 -10.23
N ALA A 81 -2.61 -0.77 -9.43
CA ALA A 81 -1.94 -1.99 -9.85
C ALA A 81 -2.93 -3.07 -10.28
N ILE A 82 -4.02 -3.26 -9.53
CA ILE A 82 -5.11 -4.19 -9.89
C ILE A 82 -5.74 -3.77 -11.22
N PHE A 83 -6.05 -2.49 -11.40
CA PHE A 83 -6.63 -1.96 -12.64
C PHE A 83 -5.73 -2.24 -13.85
N VAL A 84 -4.45 -1.85 -13.78
CA VAL A 84 -3.49 -2.08 -14.87
C VAL A 84 -3.31 -3.58 -15.15
N CYS A 85 -3.22 -4.40 -14.10
CA CYS A 85 -3.11 -5.85 -14.25
C CYS A 85 -4.34 -6.45 -14.96
N GLY A 86 -5.54 -5.96 -14.63
CA GLY A 86 -6.77 -6.34 -15.33
C GLY A 86 -6.74 -5.99 -16.82
N GLN A 87 -6.27 -4.80 -17.17
CA GLN A 87 -6.18 -4.36 -18.58
C GLN A 87 -5.15 -5.16 -19.39
N VAL A 88 -3.99 -5.45 -18.80
CA VAL A 88 -2.82 -5.99 -19.52
C VAL A 88 -2.78 -7.53 -19.51
N TYR A 89 -3.18 -8.14 -18.39
CA TYR A 89 -3.06 -9.56 -18.13
C TYR A 89 -4.39 -10.25 -17.83
N GLY A 90 -5.53 -9.53 -17.85
CA GLY A 90 -6.80 -10.09 -17.39
C GLY A 90 -6.77 -10.49 -15.91
N GLY A 91 -5.86 -9.89 -15.14
CA GLY A 91 -5.69 -10.18 -13.72
C GLY A 91 -6.82 -9.63 -12.87
N ARG A 92 -6.83 -10.03 -11.60
CA ARG A 92 -7.85 -9.63 -10.63
C ARG A 92 -7.28 -9.46 -9.24
N LYS A 93 -8.06 -8.83 -8.36
CA LYS A 93 -7.79 -8.82 -6.91
C LYS A 93 -7.78 -10.27 -6.40
N SER A 94 -6.79 -10.61 -5.58
CA SER A 94 -6.72 -11.93 -4.96
C SER A 94 -7.65 -12.01 -3.75
N SER A 95 -8.17 -13.20 -3.47
CA SER A 95 -8.89 -13.51 -2.23
C SER A 95 -7.99 -14.10 -1.15
N ALA A 96 -6.72 -14.41 -1.48
CA ALA A 96 -5.77 -14.97 -0.52
C ALA A 96 -5.23 -13.88 0.41
N GLU A 97 -5.14 -14.19 1.71
CA GLU A 97 -4.62 -13.26 2.71
C GLU A 97 -3.23 -12.76 2.33
N GLY A 98 -3.06 -11.44 2.32
CA GLY A 98 -1.77 -10.79 2.03
C GLY A 98 -1.31 -10.88 0.58
N ILE A 99 -2.17 -11.29 -0.34
CA ILE A 99 -1.98 -11.19 -1.79
C ILE A 99 -2.93 -10.13 -2.31
N ASP A 100 -2.40 -9.18 -3.06
CA ASP A 100 -3.18 -8.03 -3.52
C ASP A 100 -3.81 -8.33 -4.90
N LEU A 101 -3.05 -8.96 -5.80
CA LEU A 101 -3.54 -9.35 -7.12
C LEU A 101 -2.96 -10.66 -7.61
N GLU A 102 -3.65 -11.27 -8.56
CA GLU A 102 -3.22 -12.48 -9.26
C GLU A 102 -3.57 -12.46 -10.74
N PHE A 103 -2.71 -13.05 -11.56
CA PHE A 103 -2.89 -13.18 -13.00
C PHE A 103 -2.16 -14.40 -13.54
N GLN A 104 -2.51 -14.84 -14.75
CA GLN A 104 -1.86 -15.95 -15.42
C GLN A 104 -1.13 -15.48 -16.68
N LYS A 105 0.08 -15.97 -16.89
CA LYS A 105 0.87 -15.73 -18.10
C LYS A 105 1.75 -16.94 -18.36
N ASP A 106 1.79 -17.42 -19.61
CA ASP A 106 2.67 -18.52 -20.05
C ASP A 106 2.61 -19.76 -19.14
N ASN A 107 1.41 -20.19 -18.76
CA ASN A 107 1.14 -21.29 -17.81
C ASN A 107 1.68 -21.11 -16.38
N VAL A 108 2.08 -19.89 -16.01
CA VAL A 108 2.47 -19.51 -14.65
C VAL A 108 1.38 -18.65 -14.03
N VAL A 109 0.98 -18.98 -12.80
CA VAL A 109 0.15 -18.12 -11.96
C VAL A 109 1.05 -17.22 -11.15
N TYR A 110 0.86 -15.92 -11.32
CA TYR A 110 1.55 -14.89 -10.55
C TYR A 110 0.65 -14.44 -9.41
N ILE A 111 1.18 -14.48 -8.20
CA ILE A 111 0.57 -13.86 -7.01
C ILE A 111 1.47 -12.70 -6.59
N VAL A 112 0.87 -11.52 -6.41
CA VAL A 112 1.63 -10.29 -6.19
C VAL A 112 1.12 -9.64 -4.92
N SER A 113 2.06 -9.22 -4.06
CA SER A 113 1.77 -8.21 -3.06
C SER A 113 2.37 -6.88 -3.50
N VAL A 114 1.54 -5.85 -3.57
CA VAL A 114 1.86 -4.50 -4.04
C VAL A 114 2.38 -3.67 -2.86
N LYS A 115 3.49 -2.96 -3.08
CA LYS A 115 4.16 -2.10 -2.10
C LYS A 115 4.51 -0.77 -2.74
N SER A 116 4.50 0.30 -1.95
CA SER A 116 4.84 1.64 -2.45
C SER A 116 6.28 1.73 -2.95
N GLY A 117 7.23 1.13 -2.23
CA GLY A 117 8.65 1.08 -2.62
C GLY A 117 9.45 -0.01 -1.90
N PRO A 118 10.79 -0.08 -2.06
CA PRO A 118 11.60 -1.19 -1.56
C PRO A 118 11.67 -1.26 -0.03
N ASN A 119 11.59 -0.12 0.66
CA ASN A 119 11.71 0.00 2.12
C ASN A 119 10.35 0.02 2.83
N TRP A 120 9.40 -0.80 2.37
CA TRP A 120 8.00 -0.78 2.82
C TRP A 120 7.76 -1.45 4.18
N GLY A 121 8.72 -2.23 4.70
CA GLY A 121 8.50 -2.99 5.93
C GLY A 121 9.77 -3.44 6.63
N ASN A 122 9.63 -3.68 7.93
CA ASN A 122 10.67 -4.28 8.76
C ASN A 122 10.76 -5.81 8.54
N SER A 123 11.73 -6.43 9.21
CA SER A 123 11.99 -7.88 9.09
C SER A 123 10.78 -8.75 9.42
N ASN A 124 9.94 -8.36 10.38
CA ASN A 124 8.73 -9.11 10.73
C ASN A 124 7.64 -8.99 9.66
N GLN A 125 7.47 -7.81 9.07
CA GLN A 125 6.53 -7.61 7.97
C GLN A 125 6.94 -8.40 6.72
N VAL A 126 8.23 -8.43 6.41
CA VAL A 126 8.77 -9.25 5.31
C VAL A 126 8.56 -10.73 5.56
N LYS A 127 8.84 -11.22 6.78
CA LYS A 127 8.57 -12.62 7.16
C LYS A 127 7.10 -12.99 6.97
N ARG A 128 6.18 -12.15 7.44
CA ARG A 128 4.74 -12.37 7.30
C ARG A 128 4.30 -12.42 5.82
N MET A 129 4.83 -11.54 4.97
CA MET A 129 4.54 -11.59 3.53
C MET A 129 5.02 -12.91 2.89
N VAL A 130 6.21 -13.38 3.27
CA VAL A 130 6.74 -14.67 2.79
C VAL A 130 5.87 -15.84 3.25
N GLU A 131 5.36 -15.81 4.48
CA GLU A 131 4.41 -16.81 5.00
C GLU A 131 3.10 -16.80 4.22
N ASN A 132 2.52 -15.62 3.98
CA ASN A 132 1.32 -15.46 3.15
C ASN A 132 1.53 -16.01 1.74
N PHE A 133 2.67 -15.73 1.10
CA PHE A 133 3.01 -16.33 -0.20
C PHE A 133 3.09 -17.85 -0.17
N LYS A 134 3.70 -18.43 0.88
CA LYS A 134 3.79 -19.90 1.03
C LYS A 134 2.39 -20.51 1.20
N GLN A 135 1.54 -19.88 2.01
CA GLN A 135 0.17 -20.34 2.23
C GLN A 135 -0.67 -20.28 0.94
N ALA A 136 -0.64 -19.14 0.23
CA ALA A 136 -1.33 -18.97 -1.04
C ALA A 136 -0.89 -20.01 -2.09
N LYS A 137 0.44 -20.24 -2.22
CA LYS A 137 0.98 -21.29 -3.10
C LYS A 137 0.47 -22.68 -2.74
N ARG A 138 0.38 -23.01 -1.45
CA ARG A 138 -0.13 -24.31 -0.99
C ARG A 138 -1.60 -24.48 -1.38
N ILE A 139 -2.42 -23.45 -1.14
CA ILE A 139 -3.85 -23.47 -1.45
C ILE A 139 -4.08 -23.66 -2.96
N LEU A 140 -3.38 -22.88 -3.80
CA LEU A 140 -3.53 -22.95 -5.26
C LEU A 140 -3.14 -24.33 -5.83
N ARG A 141 -2.20 -25.03 -5.21
CA ARG A 141 -1.75 -26.36 -5.64
C ARG A 141 -2.67 -27.49 -5.19
N THR A 142 -3.52 -27.28 -4.19
CA THR A 142 -4.46 -28.31 -3.70
C THR A 142 -5.44 -28.76 -4.80
N GLY A 143 -5.83 -27.85 -5.71
CA GLY A 143 -6.72 -28.17 -6.83
C GLY A 143 -6.02 -28.63 -8.11
N ASN A 144 -4.71 -28.38 -8.24
CA ASN A 144 -3.91 -28.80 -9.39
C ASN A 144 -2.41 -28.78 -9.01
N SER A 145 -1.83 -29.95 -8.74
CA SER A 145 -0.44 -30.07 -8.27
C SER A 145 0.60 -29.62 -9.30
N ASN A 146 0.27 -29.62 -10.59
CA ASN A 146 1.18 -29.26 -11.68
C ASN A 146 1.23 -27.76 -11.97
N ILE A 147 0.46 -26.93 -11.24
CA ILE A 147 0.44 -25.49 -11.47
C ILE A 147 1.74 -24.83 -10.97
N THR A 148 2.37 -24.06 -11.86
CA THR A 148 3.54 -23.24 -11.50
C THR A 148 3.05 -21.93 -10.92
N VAL A 149 3.47 -21.60 -9.70
CA VAL A 149 3.07 -20.38 -8.99
C VAL A 149 4.29 -19.55 -8.63
N GLN A 150 4.35 -18.31 -9.13
CA GLN A 150 5.40 -17.35 -8.84
C GLN A 150 4.86 -16.24 -7.92
N ALA A 151 5.57 -16.01 -6.82
CA ALA A 151 5.23 -14.94 -5.88
C ALA A 151 6.12 -13.73 -6.13
N ILE A 152 5.53 -12.54 -6.16
CA ILE A 152 6.22 -11.28 -6.47
C ILE A 152 5.95 -10.25 -5.36
N ASN A 153 7.01 -9.69 -4.82
CA ASN A 153 6.95 -8.44 -4.06
C ASN A 153 7.01 -7.26 -5.07
N GLY A 154 5.85 -6.73 -5.46
CA GLY A 154 5.73 -5.70 -6.48
C GLY A 154 5.91 -4.31 -5.89
N CYS A 155 7.10 -3.72 -6.03
CA CYS A 155 7.38 -2.35 -5.59
C CYS A 155 7.07 -1.37 -6.74
N CYS A 156 6.20 -0.38 -6.48
CA CYS A 156 5.77 0.59 -7.49
C CYS A 156 6.76 1.74 -7.73
N SER A 157 7.66 2.00 -6.79
CA SER A 157 8.73 2.99 -6.88
C SER A 157 10.03 2.42 -6.32
N GLY A 158 11.16 3.03 -6.68
CA GLY A 158 12.50 2.58 -6.27
C GLY A 158 13.56 2.96 -7.28
#